data_AF-A0A969GG12-F1
#
_entry.id   AF-A0A969GG12-F1
#
_cell.length_a   1.000
_cell.length_b   1.000
_cell.length_c   1.000
_cell.angle_alpha   90.00
_cell.angle_beta   90.00
_cell.angle_gamma   90.00
#
_symmetry.space_group_name_H-M   'P 1'
#
loop_
_entity.id
_entity.type
_entity.pdbx_description
1 polymer ?
#
loop_
_entity_poly.entity_id
_entity_poly.type
_entity_poly.pdbx_seq_one_letter_code
_entity_poly.pdbx_strand_id
1 'polypeptide(L)'
;MKRNNIGNIVFIVLVIATIFVWTIFPPEREGVEHYERYVVGMTLGSLMIVLMSFSLFLSTRPRWAEPFFGGLDKMYMTHRRTSTSAFLLMFVHILIVPLHLTNLAIGNYLAIVAFLGLIAIVLPTLAPRIPILNKLTGETYEGWKKLHRYIGIFLFWGIYIPSRSMLPLQKLQSIGINFLFF
;
A
#
# COMPACT_ATOMS: atom_id res chain seq x y z
N MET A 1 6.17 -0.18 -33.02
CA MET A 1 6.17 0.68 -31.81
C MET A 1 7.11 0.08 -30.78
N LYS A 2 8.22 0.76 -30.42
CA LYS A 2 9.24 0.24 -29.49
C LYS A 2 8.59 0.06 -28.10
N ARG A 3 8.68 -1.15 -27.55
CA ARG A 3 8.03 -1.53 -26.29
C ARG A 3 8.86 -0.96 -25.13
N ASN A 4 8.66 0.31 -24.80
CA ASN A 4 9.32 0.93 -23.65
C ASN A 4 8.73 0.32 -22.36
N ASN A 5 9.48 -0.60 -21.76
CA ASN A 5 9.13 -1.24 -20.48
C ASN A 5 9.95 -0.66 -19.31
N ILE A 6 10.54 0.53 -19.49
CA ILE A 6 11.47 1.14 -18.53
C ILE A 6 10.78 1.32 -17.18
N GLY A 7 9.53 1.77 -17.17
CA GLY A 7 8.77 1.92 -15.92
C GLY A 7 8.58 0.60 -15.15
N ASN A 8 8.41 -0.53 -15.86
CA ASN A 8 8.31 -1.85 -15.22
C ASN A 8 9.67 -2.32 -14.70
N ILE A 9 10.77 -1.97 -15.38
CA ILE A 9 12.12 -2.30 -14.94
C ILE A 9 12.45 -1.53 -13.66
N VAL A 10 12.19 -0.22 -13.62
CA VAL A 10 12.39 0.61 -12.42
C VAL A 10 11.62 0.02 -11.24
N PHE A 11 10.36 -0.37 -11.46
CA PHE A 11 9.54 -1.04 -10.45
C PHE A 11 10.18 -2.34 -9.94
N ILE A 12 10.63 -3.22 -10.83
CA ILE A 12 11.30 -4.49 -10.44
C ILE A 12 12.58 -4.20 -9.66
N VAL A 13 13.36 -3.20 -10.09
CA VAL A 13 14.58 -2.78 -9.40
C VAL A 13 14.27 -2.27 -7.99
N LEU A 14 13.21 -1.48 -7.80
CA LEU A 14 12.82 -1.00 -6.47
C LEU A 14 12.40 -2.14 -5.53
N VAL A 15 11.65 -3.13 -6.04
CA VAL A 15 11.26 -4.32 -5.28
C VAL A 15 12.49 -5.14 -4.88
N ILE A 16 13.39 -5.40 -5.83
CA ILE A 16 14.63 -6.14 -5.57
C ILE A 16 15.51 -5.37 -4.58
N ALA A 17 15.69 -4.06 -4.78
CA ALA A 17 16.47 -3.21 -3.89
C ALA A 17 15.92 -3.24 -2.46
N THR A 18 14.59 -3.22 -2.29
CA THR A 18 13.95 -3.33 -0.97
C THR A 18 14.32 -4.65 -0.29
N ILE A 19 14.24 -5.78 -1.00
CA ILE A 19 14.64 -7.09 -0.47
C ILE A 19 16.13 -7.10 -0.11
N PHE A 20 16.98 -6.53 -0.97
CA PHE A 20 18.42 -6.42 -0.71
C PHE A 20 18.74 -5.60 0.53
N VAL A 21 18.05 -4.46 0.74
CA VAL A 21 18.24 -3.63 1.94
C VAL A 21 17.96 -4.44 3.19
N TRP A 22 16.85 -5.19 3.25
CA TRP A 22 16.51 -6.03 4.40
C TRP A 22 17.44 -7.24 4.60
N THR A 23 18.09 -7.70 3.52
CA THR A 23 19.05 -8.80 3.58
C THR A 23 20.42 -8.32 4.10
N ILE A 24 20.85 -7.12 3.70
CA ILE A 24 22.15 -6.54 4.08
C ILE A 24 22.08 -5.90 5.46
N PHE A 25 20.96 -5.23 5.77
CA PHE A 25 20.72 -4.53 7.03
C PHE A 25 19.51 -5.15 7.75
N PRO A 26 19.63 -6.39 8.23
CA PRO A 26 18.55 -7.02 8.97
C PRO A 26 18.35 -6.31 10.32
N PRO A 27 17.12 -6.35 10.86
CA PRO A 27 16.80 -5.79 12.17
C PRO A 27 17.58 -6.46 13.30
N GLU A 28 17.70 -5.77 14.43
CA GLU A 28 18.31 -6.32 15.64
C GLU A 28 17.56 -7.57 16.13
N ARG A 29 18.33 -8.58 16.56
CA ARG A 29 17.82 -9.87 17.02
C ARG A 29 17.43 -9.88 18.51
N GLU A 30 17.94 -8.92 19.27
CA GLU A 30 17.85 -8.96 20.73
C GLU A 30 16.41 -8.73 21.20
N GLY A 31 15.89 -9.63 22.03
CA GLY A 31 14.56 -9.51 22.63
C GLY A 31 13.37 -9.77 21.69
N VAL A 32 13.60 -10.22 20.46
CA VAL A 32 12.54 -10.48 19.48
C VAL A 32 12.14 -11.96 19.47
N GLU A 33 10.91 -12.25 19.88
CA GLU A 33 10.32 -13.57 19.73
C GLU A 33 10.01 -13.86 18.24
N HIS A 34 10.31 -15.07 17.76
CA HIS A 34 10.16 -15.45 16.36
C HIS A 34 10.81 -14.49 15.35
N TYR A 35 12.10 -14.20 15.56
CA TYR A 35 12.89 -13.26 14.73
C TYR A 35 12.70 -13.42 13.21
N GLU A 36 12.63 -14.65 12.68
CA GLU A 36 12.43 -14.86 11.24
C GLU A 36 11.09 -14.29 10.74
N ARG A 37 10.01 -14.49 11.51
CA ARG A 37 8.69 -13.93 11.17
C ARG A 37 8.72 -12.42 11.23
N TYR A 38 9.43 -11.84 12.19
CA TYR A 38 9.60 -10.41 12.33
C TYR A 38 10.33 -9.79 11.13
N VAL A 39 11.47 -10.37 10.72
CA VAL A 39 12.23 -9.95 9.53
C VAL A 39 11.38 -10.04 8.26
N VAL A 40 10.69 -11.16 8.07
CA VAL A 40 9.82 -11.36 6.90
C VAL A 40 8.67 -10.35 6.91
N GLY A 41 8.06 -10.12 8.06
CA GLY A 41 7.02 -9.11 8.26
C GLY A 41 7.46 -7.71 7.85
N MET A 42 8.60 -7.24 8.34
CA MET A 42 9.13 -5.92 7.97
C MET A 42 9.50 -5.81 6.49
N THR A 43 10.02 -6.90 5.91
CA THR A 43 10.34 -6.94 4.49
C THR A 43 9.06 -6.84 3.65
N LEU A 44 8.01 -7.59 4.01
CA LEU A 44 6.72 -7.56 3.34
C LEU A 44 6.02 -6.20 3.48
N GLY A 45 5.99 -5.63 4.69
CA GLY A 45 5.46 -4.28 4.93
C GLY A 45 6.18 -3.21 4.09
N SER A 46 7.51 -3.27 4.02
CA SER A 46 8.31 -2.36 3.18
C SER A 46 7.99 -2.51 1.70
N LEU A 47 7.93 -3.76 1.22
CA LEU A 47 7.56 -4.06 -0.17
C LEU A 47 6.18 -3.50 -0.50
N MET A 48 5.20 -3.72 0.38
CA MET A 48 3.87 -3.18 0.23
C MET A 48 3.85 -1.65 0.08
N ILE A 49 4.59 -0.94 0.92
CA ILE A 49 4.66 0.51 0.87
C ILE A 49 5.27 1.00 -0.44
N VAL A 50 6.31 0.32 -0.94
CA VAL A 50 6.90 0.62 -2.26
C VAL A 50 5.88 0.38 -3.37
N LEU A 51 5.19 -0.77 -3.36
CA LEU A 51 4.17 -1.11 -4.35
C LEU A 51 3.01 -0.08 -4.35
N MET A 52 2.52 0.28 -3.18
CA MET A 52 1.43 1.24 -3.01
C MET A 52 1.84 2.65 -3.40
N SER A 53 3.01 3.11 -2.98
CA SER A 53 3.53 4.44 -3.31
C SER A 53 3.70 4.60 -4.81
N PHE A 54 4.27 3.58 -5.48
CA PHE A 54 4.41 3.58 -6.94
C PHE A 54 3.04 3.58 -7.63
N SER A 55 2.09 2.81 -7.10
CA SER A 55 0.74 2.77 -7.65
C SER A 55 0.00 4.10 -7.52
N LEU A 56 0.09 4.76 -6.36
CA LEU A 56 -0.46 6.09 -6.13
C LEU A 56 0.19 7.12 -7.06
N PHE A 57 1.50 7.06 -7.24
CA PHE A 57 2.21 7.90 -8.19
C PHE A 57 1.65 7.74 -9.62
N LEU A 58 1.45 6.50 -10.09
CA LEU A 58 0.84 6.24 -11.41
C LEU A 58 -0.61 6.75 -11.51
N SER A 59 -1.36 6.75 -10.40
CA SER A 59 -2.75 7.26 -10.39
C SER A 59 -2.85 8.77 -10.68
N THR A 60 -1.78 9.53 -10.44
CA THR A 60 -1.72 10.97 -10.76
C THR A 60 -1.61 11.25 -12.26
N ARG A 61 -1.31 10.23 -13.07
CA ARG A 61 -1.16 10.28 -14.52
C ARG A 61 -0.16 11.35 -14.98
N PRO A 62 1.12 11.24 -14.57
CA PRO A 62 2.12 12.21 -14.99
C PRO A 62 2.36 12.08 -16.50
N ARG A 63 2.10 13.15 -17.25
CA ARG A 63 2.31 13.20 -18.71
C ARG A 63 3.75 12.87 -19.12
N TRP A 64 4.71 13.26 -18.29
CA TRP A 64 6.13 12.97 -18.51
C TRP A 64 6.48 11.49 -18.28
N ALA A 65 5.68 10.77 -17.47
CA ALA A 65 5.94 9.38 -17.14
C ALA A 65 5.42 8.41 -18.22
N GLU A 66 4.41 8.84 -18.98
CA GLU A 66 3.72 8.03 -20.00
C GLU A 66 4.65 7.35 -21.03
N PRO A 67 5.68 8.03 -21.58
CA PRO A 67 6.59 7.42 -22.56
C PRO A 67 7.40 6.24 -22.00
N PHE A 68 7.62 6.18 -20.68
CA PHE A 68 8.40 5.12 -20.03
C PHE A 68 7.64 3.80 -19.88
N PHE A 69 6.30 3.84 -19.92
CA PHE A 69 5.43 2.67 -19.88
C PHE A 69 4.96 2.25 -21.28
N GLY A 70 5.25 3.06 -22.31
CA GLY A 70 4.88 2.80 -23.69
C GLY A 70 3.41 3.12 -24.00
N GLY A 71 2.88 4.17 -23.36
CA GLY A 71 1.54 4.73 -23.58
C GLY A 71 0.67 4.74 -22.32
N LEU A 72 -0.36 5.60 -22.32
CA LEU A 72 -1.29 5.77 -21.20
C LEU A 72 -1.97 4.45 -20.79
N ASP A 73 -2.43 3.66 -21.75
CA ASP A 73 -3.12 2.39 -21.47
C ASP A 73 -2.24 1.39 -20.71
N LYS A 74 -0.96 1.29 -21.10
CA LYS A 74 0.00 0.39 -20.43
C LYS A 74 0.37 0.89 -19.03
N MET A 75 0.44 2.20 -18.85
CA MET A 75 0.63 2.80 -17.53
C MET A 75 -0.54 2.44 -16.59
N TYR A 76 -1.79 2.52 -17.09
CA TYR A 76 -2.97 2.09 -16.35
C TYR A 76 -2.99 0.59 -16.04
N MET A 77 -2.59 -0.25 -17.00
CA MET A 77 -2.44 -1.69 -16.75
C MET A 77 -1.42 -1.96 -15.64
N THR A 78 -0.32 -1.20 -15.63
CA THR A 78 0.73 -1.32 -14.61
C THR A 78 0.20 -0.91 -13.25
N HIS A 79 -0.45 0.25 -13.13
CA HIS A 79 -1.14 0.69 -11.91
C HIS A 79 -2.09 -0.39 -11.35
N ARG A 80 -2.92 -0.99 -12.21
CA ARG A 80 -3.85 -2.04 -11.79
C ARG A 80 -3.11 -3.27 -11.25
N ARG A 81 -2.05 -3.71 -11.94
CA ARG A 81 -1.24 -4.86 -11.53
C ARG A 81 -0.53 -4.57 -10.21
N THR A 82 0.12 -3.42 -10.07
CA THR A 82 0.83 -3.04 -8.84
C THR A 82 -0.11 -2.90 -7.64
N SER A 83 -1.28 -2.29 -7.82
CA SER A 83 -2.31 -2.21 -6.77
C SER A 83 -2.83 -3.60 -6.37
N THR A 84 -3.07 -4.49 -7.34
CA THR A 84 -3.57 -5.84 -7.04
C THR A 84 -2.50 -6.66 -6.32
N SER A 85 -1.23 -6.58 -6.76
CA SER A 85 -0.11 -7.24 -6.09
C SER A 85 0.08 -6.73 -4.66
N ALA A 86 0.04 -5.40 -4.43
CA ALA A 86 0.13 -4.83 -3.10
C ALA A 86 -1.01 -5.33 -2.19
N PHE A 87 -2.24 -5.33 -2.71
CA PHE A 87 -3.40 -5.84 -1.99
C PHE A 87 -3.24 -7.31 -1.60
N LEU A 88 -2.82 -8.18 -2.52
CA LEU A 88 -2.60 -9.60 -2.22
C LEU A 88 -1.46 -9.79 -1.22
N LEU A 89 -0.38 -9.01 -1.34
CA LEU A 89 0.74 -9.03 -0.41
C LEU A 89 0.29 -8.62 1.02
N MET A 90 -0.70 -7.74 1.15
CA MET A 90 -1.32 -7.38 2.44
C MET A 90 -1.90 -8.57 3.17
N PHE A 91 -2.61 -9.45 2.47
CA PHE A 91 -3.17 -10.64 3.10
C PHE A 91 -2.07 -11.57 3.57
N VAL A 92 -1.03 -11.76 2.76
CA VAL A 92 0.14 -12.57 3.14
C VAL A 92 0.82 -11.98 4.37
N HIS A 93 0.98 -10.65 4.41
CA HIS A 93 1.57 -9.93 5.54
C HIS A 93 0.80 -10.16 6.84
N ILE A 94 -0.53 -10.00 6.83
CA ILE A 94 -1.39 -10.19 8.02
C ILE A 94 -1.38 -11.64 8.51
N LEU A 95 -1.22 -12.61 7.61
CA LEU A 95 -1.10 -14.03 7.99
C LEU A 95 0.24 -14.34 8.69
N ILE A 96 1.30 -13.58 8.39
CA ILE A 96 2.63 -13.77 8.97
C ILE A 96 2.81 -12.96 10.26
N VAL A 97 2.32 -11.72 10.25
CA VAL A 97 2.38 -10.79 11.39
C VAL A 97 0.95 -10.54 11.88
N PRO A 98 0.47 -11.34 12.85
CA PRO A 98 -0.87 -11.15 13.37
C PRO A 98 -1.02 -9.81 14.09
N LEU A 99 -2.21 -9.21 13.94
CA LEU A 99 -2.56 -7.96 14.60
C LEU A 99 -2.61 -8.15 16.12
N HIS A 100 -1.69 -7.49 16.83
CA HIS A 100 -1.74 -7.41 18.28
C HIS A 100 -2.60 -6.21 18.68
N LEU A 101 -3.78 -6.48 19.24
CA LEU A 101 -4.76 -5.45 19.64
C LEU A 101 -4.55 -4.91 21.06
N THR A 102 -3.48 -5.34 21.73
CA THR A 102 -3.11 -4.94 23.09
C THR A 102 -1.97 -3.91 23.05
N ASN A 103 -1.98 -2.92 23.95
CA ASN A 103 -0.95 -1.87 24.06
C ASN A 103 -0.64 -1.15 22.73
N LEU A 104 -1.68 -0.74 22.01
CA LEU A 104 -1.55 -0.13 20.69
C LEU A 104 -0.76 1.18 20.74
N ALA A 105 0.37 1.20 20.03
CA ALA A 105 1.06 2.44 19.71
C ALA A 105 0.28 3.23 18.65
N ILE A 106 0.58 4.53 18.52
CA ILE A 106 -0.02 5.40 17.50
C ILE A 106 0.14 4.83 16.09
N GLY A 107 1.29 4.22 15.78
CA GLY A 107 1.54 3.54 14.50
C GLY A 107 0.49 2.48 14.19
N ASN A 108 0.13 1.66 15.18
CA ASN A 108 -0.84 0.57 15.01
C ASN A 108 -2.24 1.11 14.70
N TYR A 109 -2.67 2.19 15.36
CA TYR A 109 -3.95 2.84 15.05
C TYR A 109 -3.99 3.34 13.60
N LEU A 110 -2.89 3.95 13.14
CA LEU A 110 -2.81 4.44 11.77
C LEU A 110 -2.79 3.29 10.75
N ALA A 111 -2.09 2.20 11.06
CA ALA A 111 -2.07 1.00 10.23
C ALA A 111 -3.48 0.40 10.10
N ILE A 112 -4.23 0.30 11.20
CA ILE A 112 -5.63 -0.16 11.18
C ILE A 112 -6.50 0.75 10.32
N VAL A 113 -6.39 2.08 10.48
CA VAL A 113 -7.16 3.04 9.67
C VAL A 113 -6.80 2.92 8.19
N ALA A 114 -5.51 2.82 7.86
CA ALA A 114 -5.04 2.65 6.49
C ALA A 114 -5.52 1.32 5.88
N PHE A 115 -5.50 0.24 6.66
CA PHE A 115 -5.99 -1.07 6.24
C PHE A 115 -7.50 -1.08 6.00
N LEU A 116 -8.29 -0.48 6.90
CA LEU A 116 -9.73 -0.32 6.72
C LEU A 116 -10.05 0.53 5.49
N GLY A 117 -9.28 1.61 5.27
CA GLY A 117 -9.38 2.44 4.06
C GLY A 117 -9.07 1.62 2.80
N LEU A 118 -8.02 0.81 2.82
CA LEU A 118 -7.64 -0.07 1.71
C LEU A 118 -8.72 -1.13 1.42
N ILE A 119 -9.31 -1.75 2.45
CA ILE A 119 -10.47 -2.65 2.29
C ILE A 119 -11.66 -1.90 1.68
N ALA A 120 -11.99 -0.71 2.19
CA ALA A 120 -13.08 0.11 1.70
C ALA A 120 -12.91 0.52 0.23
N ILE A 121 -11.67 0.64 -0.24
CA ILE A 121 -11.34 0.93 -1.63
C ILE A 121 -11.42 -0.33 -2.50
N VAL A 122 -10.86 -1.46 -2.03
CA VAL A 122 -10.71 -2.65 -2.86
C VAL A 122 -11.99 -3.47 -2.96
N LEU A 123 -12.77 -3.59 -1.89
CA LEU A 123 -14.03 -4.36 -1.91
C LEU A 123 -15.00 -3.87 -3.01
N PRO A 124 -15.23 -2.56 -3.18
CA PRO A 124 -16.05 -2.09 -4.29
C PRO A 124 -15.39 -2.20 -5.66
N THR A 125 -14.06 -2.22 -5.72
CA THR A 125 -13.33 -2.47 -6.97
C THR A 125 -13.51 -3.91 -7.45
N LEU A 126 -13.67 -4.85 -6.51
CA LEU A 126 -13.97 -6.25 -6.79
C LEU A 126 -15.47 -6.50 -7.00
N ALA A 127 -16.33 -5.54 -6.64
CA ALA A 127 -17.78 -5.68 -6.73
C ALA A 127 -18.31 -6.11 -8.10
N PRO A 128 -17.85 -5.56 -9.24
CA PRO A 128 -18.32 -6.00 -10.55
C PRO A 128 -17.96 -7.46 -10.89
N ARG A 129 -17.01 -8.05 -10.15
CA ARG A 129 -16.52 -9.42 -10.36
C ARG A 129 -17.14 -10.44 -9.40
N ILE A 130 -17.71 -9.98 -8.28
CA ILE A 130 -18.30 -10.85 -7.26
C ILE A 130 -19.80 -10.52 -7.18
N PRO A 131 -20.69 -11.46 -7.55
CA PRO A 131 -22.13 -11.21 -7.66
C PRO A 131 -22.78 -10.60 -6.41
N ILE A 132 -22.28 -10.97 -5.22
CA ILE A 132 -22.78 -10.48 -3.93
C ILE A 132 -22.41 -9.01 -3.70
N LEU A 133 -21.20 -8.62 -4.07
CA LEU A 133 -20.70 -7.25 -3.90
C LEU A 133 -21.25 -6.32 -4.99
N ASN A 134 -21.55 -6.83 -6.20
CA ASN A 134 -22.12 -6.04 -7.30
C ASN A 134 -23.44 -5.36 -6.93
N LYS A 135 -24.25 -6.04 -6.10
CA LYS A 135 -25.50 -5.51 -5.54
C LYS A 135 -25.28 -4.28 -4.66
N LEU A 136 -24.16 -4.22 -3.93
CA LEU A 136 -23.84 -3.08 -3.06
C LEU A 136 -23.39 -1.84 -3.85
N THR A 137 -22.80 -2.03 -5.03
CA THR A 137 -22.36 -0.93 -5.90
C THR A 137 -23.42 -0.44 -6.88
N GLY A 138 -24.64 -0.98 -6.80
CA GLY A 138 -25.78 -0.58 -7.62
C GLY A 138 -25.69 -1.04 -9.08
N GLU A 139 -24.93 -2.11 -9.35
CA GLU A 139 -24.79 -2.82 -10.63
C GLU A 139 -24.36 -1.97 -11.87
N THR A 140 -24.22 -0.66 -11.71
CA THR A 140 -23.94 0.30 -12.79
C THR A 140 -22.55 0.89 -12.66
N TYR A 141 -21.93 1.20 -13.81
CA TYR A 141 -20.62 1.85 -13.88
C TYR A 141 -20.57 3.19 -13.12
N GLU A 142 -21.64 3.96 -13.15
CA GLU A 142 -21.73 5.25 -12.45
C GLU A 142 -21.78 5.08 -10.92
N GLY A 143 -22.41 4.03 -10.40
CA GLY A 143 -22.38 3.68 -8.97
C GLY A 143 -20.97 3.37 -8.49
N TRP A 144 -20.24 2.53 -9.23
CA TRP A 144 -18.83 2.24 -8.98
C TRP A 144 -17.94 3.51 -9.01
N LYS A 145 -18.14 4.38 -10.00
CA LYS A 145 -17.37 5.62 -10.17
C LYS A 145 -17.64 6.63 -9.05
N LYS A 146 -18.90 6.77 -8.62
CA LYS A 146 -19.28 7.64 -7.50
C LYS A 146 -18.64 7.15 -6.20
N LEU A 147 -18.63 5.85 -5.96
CA LEU A 147 -17.96 5.23 -4.82
C LEU A 147 -16.44 5.43 -4.85
N HIS A 148 -15.82 5.25 -6.03
CA HIS A 148 -14.39 5.56 -6.24
C HIS A 148 -14.03 7.03 -5.99
N ARG A 149 -14.96 7.97 -6.18
CA ARG A 149 -14.68 9.39 -5.91
C ARG A 149 -14.46 9.68 -4.43
N TYR A 150 -15.12 8.93 -3.53
CA TYR A 150 -14.98 9.11 -2.08
C TYR A 150 -13.62 8.64 -1.55
N ILE A 151 -12.81 7.94 -2.35
CA ILE A 151 -11.45 7.51 -2.00
C ILE A 151 -10.56 8.69 -1.60
N GLY A 152 -10.66 9.82 -2.31
CA GLY A 152 -9.89 11.02 -1.99
C GLY A 152 -10.20 11.57 -0.59
N ILE A 153 -11.42 11.36 -0.10
CA ILE A 153 -11.85 11.80 1.24
C ILE A 153 -11.20 10.93 2.32
N PHE A 154 -11.14 9.61 2.14
CA PHE A 154 -10.46 8.71 3.09
C PHE A 154 -8.96 9.01 3.21
N LEU A 155 -8.27 9.23 2.09
CA LEU A 155 -6.85 9.62 2.09
C LEU A 155 -6.64 10.98 2.75
N PHE A 156 -7.51 11.97 2.47
CA PHE A 156 -7.44 13.28 3.09
C PHE A 156 -7.62 13.20 4.61
N TRP A 157 -8.62 12.47 5.10
CA TRP A 157 -8.86 12.31 6.54
C TRP A 157 -7.76 11.52 7.25
N GLY A 158 -7.20 10.48 6.62
CA GLY A 158 -6.07 9.72 7.15
C GLY A 158 -4.81 10.57 7.38
N ILE A 159 -4.59 11.60 6.57
CA ILE A 159 -3.47 12.56 6.71
C ILE A 159 -3.84 13.73 7.63
N TYR A 160 -5.09 14.19 7.58
CA TYR A 160 -5.56 15.37 8.29
C TYR A 160 -5.68 15.14 9.80
N ILE A 161 -6.20 13.98 10.24
CA ILE A 161 -6.39 13.67 11.67
C ILE A 161 -5.07 13.69 12.46
N PRO A 162 -3.96 13.08 11.98
CA PRO A 162 -2.68 13.10 12.71
C PRO A 162 -1.97 14.46 12.69
N SER A 163 -2.22 15.29 11.67
CA SER A 163 -1.55 16.60 11.55
C SER A 163 -1.90 17.59 12.68
N ARG A 164 -3.05 17.37 13.35
CA ARG A 164 -3.50 18.21 14.46
C ARG A 164 -3.08 17.69 15.84
N SER A 165 -2.57 16.46 15.95
CA SER A 165 -2.15 15.84 17.22
C SER A 165 -0.63 15.88 17.42
N MET A 166 0.02 16.99 17.01
CA MET A 166 1.47 17.20 17.08
C MET A 166 2.06 16.85 18.46
N LEU A 167 2.67 15.68 18.54
CA LEU A 167 3.64 15.31 19.57
C LEU A 167 5.04 15.77 19.12
N PRO A 168 5.95 16.09 20.06
CA PRO A 168 7.26 16.66 19.75
C PRO A 168 8.09 15.77 18.80
N LEU A 169 8.87 16.44 17.94
CA LEU A 169 9.67 15.91 16.82
C LEU A 169 10.53 14.66 17.14
N GLN A 170 10.85 14.42 18.41
CA GLN A 170 11.60 13.22 18.84
C GLN A 170 10.78 11.92 18.73
N LYS A 171 9.44 11.96 18.83
CA LYS A 171 8.58 10.76 18.60
C LYS A 171 8.38 10.45 17.12
N LEU A 172 8.63 11.40 16.21
CA LEU A 172 8.50 11.17 14.76
C LEU A 172 9.56 10.20 14.23
N GLN A 173 10.75 10.13 14.84
CA GLN A 173 11.79 9.17 14.44
C GLN A 173 11.44 7.72 14.85
N SER A 174 10.83 7.51 16.02
CA SER A 174 10.33 6.18 16.41
C SER A 174 9.01 5.82 15.74
N ILE A 175 8.20 6.81 15.34
CA ILE A 175 6.97 6.63 14.56
C ILE A 175 7.31 6.29 13.10
N GLY A 176 8.32 6.90 12.47
CA GLY A 176 8.70 6.55 11.09
C GLY A 176 9.06 5.06 10.96
N ILE A 177 9.82 4.52 11.91
CA ILE A 177 10.27 3.12 11.93
C ILE A 177 9.22 2.16 12.52
N ASN A 178 8.10 2.63 13.06
CA ASN A 178 6.98 1.74 13.41
C ASN A 178 5.81 1.85 12.42
N PHE A 179 5.57 3.03 11.86
CA PHE A 179 4.53 3.32 10.86
C PHE A 179 4.83 2.68 9.50
N LEU A 180 6.11 2.54 9.13
CA LEU A 180 6.54 1.81 7.93
C LEU A 180 6.54 0.28 8.10
N PHE A 181 6.27 -0.22 9.32
CA PHE A 181 6.65 -1.58 9.72
C PHE A 181 5.55 -2.38 10.44
N PHE A 182 4.32 -1.86 10.39
CA PHE A 182 3.10 -2.62 10.66
C PHE A 182 2.36 -2.96 9.37
#